data_AF-A0A535HDW0-F1
#
_entry.id   AF-A0A535HDW0-F1
#
_cell.length_a   1.000
_cell.length_b   1.000
_cell.length_c   1.000
_cell.angle_alpha   90.00
_cell.angle_beta   90.00
_cell.angle_gamma   90.00
#
_symmetry.space_group_name_H-M   'P 1'
#
loop_
_entity.id
_entity.type
_entity.pdbx_description
1 polymer ?
#
loop_
_entity_poly.entity_id
_entity_poly.type
_entity_poly.pdbx_seq_one_letter_code
_entity_poly.pdbx_strand_id
1 'polypeptide(L)'
;MERPLPTDSATLRGARAVGIVCATLFILPVIFSIAFPSAFLFPPYNRIYERMIASVLLAFGLGLLLALRDPVRNAGVFAVVGLATGLLGGSVVYALVVDGADPLHWVAQVPILTAITATLVVTYTRLRRPNPIVVRIVVAAVVLLPFAFFIQDLAYAAFVANR
;
A
#
# COMPACT_ATOMS: atom_id res chain seq x y z
N MET A 1 26.77 -21.25 12.59
CA MET A 1 25.60 -20.37 12.79
C MET A 1 26.11 -18.96 13.00
N GLU A 2 26.11 -18.13 11.95
CA GLU A 2 26.45 -16.71 12.10
C GLU A 2 25.37 -16.03 12.95
N ARG A 3 25.77 -15.44 14.08
CA ARG A 3 24.87 -14.58 14.86
C ARG A 3 24.53 -13.36 14.01
N PRO A 4 23.24 -13.03 13.81
CA PRO A 4 22.87 -11.77 13.17
C PRO A 4 23.49 -10.62 13.97
N LEU A 5 24.13 -9.69 13.28
CA LEU A 5 24.65 -8.48 13.91
C LEU A 5 23.50 -7.76 14.66
N PRO A 6 23.71 -7.29 15.89
CA PRO A 6 22.68 -6.60 16.66
C PRO A 6 22.18 -5.39 15.87
N THR A 7 20.87 -5.33 15.60
CA THR A 7 20.26 -4.14 14.99
C THR A 7 20.29 -2.99 15.99
N ASP A 8 20.75 -1.81 15.56
CA ASP A 8 20.88 -0.66 16.46
C ASP A 8 19.51 -0.27 17.06
N SER A 9 19.53 0.08 18.34
CA SER A 9 18.37 0.54 19.12
C SER A 9 17.66 1.73 18.47
N ALA A 10 18.40 2.64 17.81
CA ALA A 10 17.84 3.76 17.06
C ALA A 10 17.02 3.29 15.85
N THR A 11 17.48 2.25 15.16
CA THR A 11 16.78 1.65 14.00
C THR A 11 15.50 0.96 14.44
N LEU A 12 15.51 0.28 15.59
CA LEU A 12 14.31 -0.34 16.17
C LEU A 12 13.26 0.70 16.59
N ARG A 13 13.69 1.81 17.22
CA ARG A 13 12.80 2.93 17.57
C ARG A 13 12.22 3.58 16.32
N GLY A 14 13.06 3.81 15.31
CA GLY A 14 12.64 4.34 14.01
C GLY A 14 11.58 3.47 13.34
N ALA A 15 11.81 2.15 13.28
CA ALA A 15 10.85 1.21 12.70
C ALA A 15 9.49 1.20 13.43
N ARG A 16 9.51 1.33 14.77
CA ARG A 16 8.28 1.46 15.55
C ARG A 16 7.53 2.75 15.26
N ALA A 17 8.24 3.88 15.24
CA ALA A 17 7.64 5.16 14.89
C ALA A 17 7.02 5.12 13.49
N VAL A 18 7.75 4.62 12.50
CA VAL A 18 7.24 4.46 11.12
C VAL A 18 6.02 3.56 11.08
N GLY A 19 6.04 2.41 11.76
CA GLY A 19 4.91 1.50 11.78
C GLY A 19 3.66 2.11 12.43
N ILE A 20 3.81 2.90 13.50
CA ILE A 20 2.70 3.64 14.12
C ILE A 20 2.14 4.68 13.14
N VAL A 21 3.01 5.52 12.57
CA VAL A 21 2.60 6.57 11.63
C VAL A 21 1.88 5.98 10.42
N CYS A 22 2.44 4.93 9.81
CA CYS A 22 1.81 4.25 8.67
C CYS A 22 0.48 3.60 9.07
N ALA A 23 0.39 2.96 10.24
CA ALA A 23 -0.86 2.39 10.71
C ALA A 23 -1.94 3.47 10.90
N THR A 24 -1.59 4.62 11.47
CA THR A 24 -2.51 5.77 11.57
C THR A 24 -2.93 6.26 10.20
N LEU A 25 -2.00 6.40 9.25
CA LEU A 25 -2.29 6.84 7.88
C LEU A 25 -3.12 5.84 7.08
N PHE A 26 -3.21 4.56 7.47
CA PHE A 26 -4.19 3.63 6.89
C PHE A 26 -5.59 3.76 7.51
N ILE A 27 -5.67 4.10 8.80
CA ILE A 27 -6.95 4.26 9.49
C ILE A 27 -7.62 5.58 9.12
N LEU A 28 -6.86 6.66 8.97
CA LEU A 28 -7.40 7.99 8.69
C LEU A 28 -8.25 8.06 7.40
N PRO A 29 -7.84 7.51 6.24
CA PRO A 29 -8.68 7.47 5.05
C PRO A 29 -10.04 6.79 5.26
N VAL A 30 -10.11 5.76 6.11
CA VAL A 30 -11.38 5.06 6.42
C VAL A 30 -12.36 5.97 7.16
N ILE A 31 -11.83 6.86 8.01
CA ILE A 31 -12.64 7.84 8.75
C ILE A 31 -12.99 9.01 7.83
N PHE A 32 -12.00 9.56 7.12
CA PHE A 32 -12.18 10.74 6.28
C PHE A 32 -13.00 10.46 5.02
N SER A 33 -13.08 9.22 4.53
CA SER A 33 -13.96 8.87 3.41
C SER A 33 -15.44 9.09 3.72
N ILE A 34 -15.82 9.19 5.00
CA ILE A 34 -17.20 9.51 5.41
C ILE A 34 -17.52 10.98 5.13
N ALA A 35 -16.56 11.88 5.39
CA ALA A 35 -16.74 13.33 5.23
C ALA A 35 -16.33 13.83 3.83
N PHE A 36 -15.34 13.18 3.22
CA PHE A 36 -14.74 13.57 1.94
C PHE A 36 -14.64 12.36 0.99
N PRO A 37 -15.76 11.74 0.58
CA PRO A 37 -15.75 10.52 -0.21
C PRO A 37 -15.02 10.68 -1.55
N SER A 38 -15.15 11.80 -2.25
CA SER A 38 -14.47 12.05 -3.53
C SER A 38 -12.95 12.13 -3.44
N ALA A 39 -12.39 12.34 -2.24
CA ALA A 39 -10.94 12.33 -2.04
C ALA A 39 -10.38 10.91 -1.85
N PHE A 40 -11.24 9.95 -1.46
CA PHE A 40 -10.81 8.63 -0.97
C PHE A 40 -11.53 7.43 -1.62
N LEU A 41 -12.57 7.65 -2.42
CA LEU A 41 -13.37 6.61 -3.03
C LEU A 41 -13.65 6.97 -4.50
N PHE A 42 -13.74 5.96 -5.36
CA PHE A 42 -14.11 6.14 -6.76
C PHE A 42 -15.61 5.89 -6.94
N PRO A 43 -16.31 6.75 -7.72
CA PRO A 43 -17.68 6.48 -8.12
C PRO A 43 -17.73 5.32 -9.14
N PRO A 44 -18.83 4.54 -9.19
CA PRO A 44 -20.03 4.65 -8.35
C PRO A 44 -19.82 4.06 -6.95
N TYR A 45 -20.20 4.84 -5.92
CA TYR A 45 -20.10 4.41 -4.53
C TYR A 45 -21.03 3.23 -4.26
N ASN A 46 -20.45 2.12 -3.83
CA ASN A 46 -21.21 0.95 -3.42
C ASN A 46 -20.64 0.37 -2.12
N ARG A 47 -21.54 -0.15 -1.28
CA ARG A 47 -21.20 -0.59 0.08
C ARG A 47 -20.19 -1.73 0.12
N ILE A 48 -20.16 -2.58 -0.91
CA ILE A 48 -19.22 -3.72 -0.97
C ILE A 48 -17.81 -3.18 -1.18
N TYR A 49 -17.62 -2.29 -2.15
CA TYR A 49 -16.37 -1.61 -2.44
C TYR A 49 -15.86 -0.83 -1.22
N GLU A 50 -16.70 -0.04 -0.57
CA GLU A 50 -16.35 0.73 0.63
C GLU A 50 -15.85 -0.18 1.76
N ARG A 51 -16.58 -1.27 2.04
CA ARG A 51 -16.20 -2.26 3.07
C ARG A 51 -14.92 -2.99 2.71
N MET A 52 -14.73 -3.32 1.44
CA MET A 52 -13.52 -3.99 0.96
C MET A 52 -12.30 -3.09 1.20
N ILE A 53 -12.33 -1.83 0.78
CA ILE A 53 -11.23 -0.90 1.02
C ILE A 53 -11.01 -0.70 2.52
N ALA A 54 -12.07 -0.43 3.28
CA ALA A 54 -11.95 -0.23 4.73
C ALA A 54 -11.31 -1.44 5.42
N SER A 55 -11.74 -2.66 5.08
CA SER A 55 -11.18 -3.89 5.66
C SER A 55 -9.71 -4.08 5.32
N VAL A 56 -9.29 -3.80 4.08
CA VAL A 56 -7.89 -3.90 3.66
C VAL A 56 -7.02 -2.89 4.40
N LEU A 57 -7.42 -1.62 4.46
CA LEU A 57 -6.67 -0.56 5.14
C LEU A 57 -6.57 -0.82 6.65
N LEU A 58 -7.67 -1.24 7.29
CA LEU A 58 -7.66 -1.62 8.70
C LEU A 58 -6.76 -2.84 8.96
N ALA A 59 -6.79 -3.84 8.08
CA ALA A 59 -5.92 -5.01 8.20
C ALA A 59 -4.44 -4.64 8.07
N PHE A 60 -4.08 -3.72 7.17
CA PHE A 60 -2.71 -3.20 7.06
C PHE A 60 -2.30 -2.44 8.33
N GLY A 61 -3.16 -1.57 8.84
CA GLY A 61 -2.91 -0.84 10.08
C GLY A 61 -2.69 -1.78 11.27
N LEU A 62 -3.60 -2.73 11.49
CA LEU A 62 -3.50 -3.71 12.56
C LEU A 62 -2.27 -4.62 12.40
N GLY A 63 -2.01 -5.09 11.18
CA GLY A 63 -0.84 -5.92 10.87
C GLY A 63 0.47 -5.22 11.22
N LEU A 64 0.60 -3.93 10.89
CA LEU A 64 1.75 -3.12 11.27
C LEU A 64 1.87 -2.96 12.78
N LEU A 65 0.77 -2.64 13.48
CA LEU A 65 0.77 -2.49 14.95
C LEU A 65 1.20 -3.77 15.66
N LEU A 66 0.75 -4.93 15.18
CA LEU A 66 1.15 -6.23 15.71
C LEU A 66 2.63 -6.53 15.45
N ALA A 67 3.16 -6.11 14.28
CA ALA A 67 4.56 -6.28 13.93
C ALA A 67 5.51 -5.51 14.85
N LEU A 68 5.04 -4.43 15.50
CA LEU A 68 5.87 -3.55 16.34
C LEU A 68 6.47 -4.21 17.59
N ARG A 69 5.87 -5.31 18.06
CA ARG A 69 6.38 -6.07 19.22
C ARG A 69 7.82 -6.52 18.98
N ASP A 70 8.09 -7.03 17.79
CA ASP A 70 9.42 -7.43 17.32
C ASP A 70 9.57 -7.08 15.83
N PRO A 71 10.01 -5.84 15.51
CA PRO A 71 10.06 -5.36 14.12
C PRO A 71 11.04 -6.15 13.25
N VAL A 72 12.11 -6.71 13.83
CA VAL A 72 13.13 -7.46 13.08
C VAL A 72 12.58 -8.82 12.68
N ARG A 73 11.97 -9.54 13.63
CA ARG A 73 11.32 -10.83 13.34
C ARG A 73 10.16 -10.66 12.35
N ASN A 74 9.44 -9.56 12.44
CA ASN A 74 8.29 -9.25 11.59
C ASN A 74 8.63 -8.33 10.41
N ALA A 75 9.91 -8.20 10.03
CA ALA A 75 10.33 -7.29 8.95
C ALA A 75 9.60 -7.57 7.62
N GLY A 76 9.22 -8.83 7.38
CA GLY A 76 8.42 -9.21 6.21
C GLY A 76 7.07 -8.50 6.12
N VAL A 77 6.45 -8.14 7.24
CA VAL A 77 5.16 -7.40 7.26
C VAL A 77 5.33 -6.03 6.62
N PHE A 78 6.42 -5.32 6.92
CA PHE A 78 6.73 -4.01 6.30
C PHE A 78 6.89 -4.13 4.78
N ALA A 79 7.56 -5.20 4.31
CA ALA A 79 7.72 -5.43 2.88
C ALA A 79 6.39 -5.75 2.19
N VAL A 80 5.57 -6.63 2.76
CA VAL A 80 4.28 -7.04 2.17
C VAL A 80 3.29 -5.88 2.17
N VAL A 81 3.15 -5.17 3.28
CA VAL A 81 2.26 -4.00 3.36
C VAL A 81 2.78 -2.88 2.45
N GLY A 82 4.09 -2.65 2.40
CA GLY A 82 4.70 -1.69 1.47
C GLY A 82 4.41 -2.04 0.00
N LEU A 83 4.60 -3.31 -0.39
CA LEU A 83 4.25 -3.80 -1.73
C LEU A 83 2.77 -3.56 -2.04
N ALA A 84 1.87 -4.04 -1.18
CA ALA A 84 0.43 -3.95 -1.41
C ALA A 84 -0.06 -2.49 -1.49
N THR A 85 0.51 -1.61 -0.67
CA THR A 85 0.22 -0.17 -0.70
C THR A 85 0.75 0.49 -1.98
N GLY A 86 1.92 0.06 -2.46
CA GLY A 86 2.47 0.52 -3.72
C GLY A 86 1.59 0.10 -4.91
N LEU A 87 1.04 -1.11 -4.88
CA LEU A 87 0.09 -1.57 -5.89
C LEU A 87 -1.21 -0.78 -5.84
N LEU A 88 -1.75 -0.53 -4.65
CA LEU A 88 -2.93 0.32 -4.47
C LEU A 88 -2.68 1.75 -4.98
N GLY A 89 -1.50 2.31 -4.71
CA GLY A 89 -1.09 3.61 -5.26
C GLY A 89 -1.02 3.60 -6.79
N GLY A 90 -0.45 2.54 -7.37
CA GLY A 90 -0.37 2.34 -8.81
C GLY A 90 -1.75 2.25 -9.48
N SER A 91 -2.72 1.57 -8.85
CA SER A 91 -4.10 1.51 -9.35
C SER A 91 -4.80 2.86 -9.30
N VAL A 92 -4.59 3.64 -8.24
CA VAL A 92 -5.13 5.01 -8.14
C VAL A 92 -4.56 5.90 -9.25
N VAL A 93 -3.24 5.81 -9.52
CA VAL A 93 -2.60 6.57 -10.60
C VAL A 93 -3.12 6.13 -11.97
N TYR A 94 -3.31 4.83 -12.21
CA TYR A 94 -3.91 4.33 -13.45
C TYR A 94 -5.30 4.92 -13.65
N ALA A 95 -6.17 4.87 -12.64
CA ALA A 95 -7.52 5.44 -12.73
C ALA A 95 -7.51 6.95 -13.00
N LEU A 96 -6.53 7.69 -12.45
CA LEU A 96 -6.38 9.12 -12.71
C LEU A 96 -5.92 9.44 -14.14
N VAL A 97 -5.06 8.60 -14.71
CA VAL A 97 -4.46 8.85 -16.03
C VAL A 97 -5.31 8.28 -17.16
N VAL A 98 -5.94 7.12 -16.94
CA VAL A 98 -6.64 6.35 -17.98
C VAL A 98 -8.16 6.52 -17.87
N ASP A 99 -8.72 6.40 -16.66
CA ASP A 99 -10.17 6.41 -16.46
C ASP A 99 -10.75 7.83 -16.23
N GLY A 100 -9.89 8.84 -16.09
CA GLY A 100 -10.31 10.22 -15.85
C GLY A 100 -10.94 10.43 -14.47
N ALA A 101 -10.45 9.71 -13.46
CA ALA A 101 -10.94 9.83 -12.09
C ALA A 101 -10.75 11.25 -11.49
N ASP A 102 -11.45 11.53 -10.38
CA ASP A 102 -11.43 12.85 -9.73
C ASP A 102 -9.99 13.31 -9.40
N PRO A 103 -9.54 14.47 -9.88
CA PRO A 103 -8.19 14.97 -9.62
C PRO A 103 -7.84 15.12 -8.14
N LEU A 104 -8.83 15.16 -7.23
CA LEU A 104 -8.60 15.28 -5.80
C LEU A 104 -7.74 14.13 -5.23
N HIS A 105 -7.77 12.95 -5.85
CA HIS A 105 -6.92 11.82 -5.47
C HIS A 105 -5.41 12.11 -5.65
N TRP A 106 -5.02 13.02 -6.56
CA TRP A 106 -3.61 13.45 -6.72
C TRP A 106 -3.07 14.16 -5.48
N VAL A 107 -3.93 14.82 -4.72
CA VAL A 107 -3.55 15.62 -3.56
C VAL A 107 -3.80 14.85 -2.25
N ALA A 108 -4.79 13.97 -2.23
CA ALA A 108 -5.14 13.18 -1.05
C ALA A 108 -4.48 11.80 -1.04
N GLN A 109 -4.93 10.87 -1.90
CA GLN A 109 -4.51 9.47 -1.82
C GLN A 109 -3.10 9.21 -2.34
N VAL A 110 -2.75 9.76 -3.50
CA VAL A 110 -1.45 9.47 -4.15
C VAL A 110 -0.28 9.82 -3.24
N PRO A 111 -0.22 11.00 -2.59
CA PRO A 111 0.90 11.35 -1.71
C PRO A 111 0.96 10.44 -0.47
N ILE A 112 -0.18 10.13 0.13
CA ILE A 112 -0.27 9.27 1.32
C ILE A 112 0.24 7.86 1.00
N LEU A 113 -0.27 7.23 -0.06
CA LEU A 113 0.11 5.86 -0.44
C LEU A 113 1.58 5.79 -0.87
N THR A 114 2.08 6.81 -1.58
CA THR A 114 3.49 6.89 -1.98
C THR A 114 4.40 7.03 -0.77
N ALA A 115 4.07 7.92 0.18
CA ALA A 115 4.86 8.12 1.38
C ALA A 115 4.90 6.88 2.26
N ILE A 116 3.76 6.19 2.46
CA ILE A 116 3.70 4.93 3.20
C ILE A 116 4.55 3.87 2.51
N THR A 117 4.38 3.69 1.20
CA THR A 117 5.14 2.69 0.43
C THR A 117 6.65 2.91 0.57
N ALA A 118 7.10 4.14 0.32
CA ALA A 118 8.52 4.49 0.41
C ALA A 118 9.08 4.26 1.81
N THR A 119 8.37 4.73 2.85
CA THR A 119 8.84 4.61 4.24
C THR A 119 8.86 3.16 4.72
N LEU A 120 7.87 2.34 4.36
CA LEU A 120 7.85 0.92 4.71
C LEU A 120 8.95 0.13 4.00
N VAL A 121 9.20 0.40 2.71
CA VAL A 121 10.30 -0.23 1.97
C VAL A 121 11.65 0.16 2.56
N VAL A 122 11.88 1.45 2.83
CA VAL A 122 13.13 1.92 3.47
C VAL A 122 13.30 1.33 4.87
N THR A 123 12.22 1.21 5.64
CA THR A 123 12.28 0.59 6.98
C THR A 123 12.63 -0.89 6.87
N TYR A 124 12.04 -1.60 5.92
CA TYR A 124 12.37 -2.99 5.65
C TYR A 124 13.85 -3.17 5.28
N THR A 125 14.40 -2.34 4.38
CA THR A 125 15.82 -2.44 3.97
C THR A 125 16.80 -2.09 5.08
N ARG A 126 16.38 -1.30 6.07
CA ARG A 126 17.17 -1.03 7.28
C ARG A 126 17.12 -2.17 8.30
N LEU A 127 15.96 -2.82 8.43
CA LEU A 127 15.77 -3.94 9.37
C LEU A 127 16.37 -5.25 8.87
N ARG A 128 16.43 -5.44 7.55
CA ARG A 128 16.93 -6.66 6.93
C ARG A 128 17.72 -6.31 5.68
N ARG A 129 18.83 -7.02 5.44
CA ARG A 129 19.53 -6.90 4.15
C ARG A 129 18.51 -7.15 3.03
N PRO A 130 18.32 -6.20 2.09
CA PRO A 130 17.33 -6.35 1.05
C PRO A 130 17.62 -7.62 0.26
N ASN A 131 16.68 -8.56 0.30
CA ASN A 131 16.78 -9.70 -0.59
C ASN A 131 16.48 -9.16 -2.01
N PRO A 132 17.40 -9.27 -2.98
CA PRO A 132 17.22 -8.70 -4.31
C PRO A 132 15.95 -9.21 -5.00
N ILE A 133 15.48 -10.40 -4.64
CA ILE A 133 14.22 -10.96 -5.13
C ILE A 133 13.03 -10.11 -4.69
N VAL A 134 12.98 -9.68 -3.42
CA VAL A 134 11.87 -8.87 -2.88
C VAL A 134 11.84 -7.51 -3.58
N VAL A 135 13.00 -6.88 -3.76
CA VAL A 135 13.09 -5.59 -4.47
C VAL A 135 12.64 -5.75 -5.92
N ARG A 136 13.07 -6.81 -6.62
CA ARG A 136 12.65 -7.10 -8.00
C ARG A 136 11.15 -7.37 -8.10
N ILE A 137 10.57 -8.11 -7.16
CA ILE A 137 9.12 -8.35 -7.13
C ILE A 137 8.37 -7.03 -6.90
N VAL A 138 8.84 -6.18 -5.99
CA VAL A 138 8.22 -4.86 -5.75
C VAL A 138 8.26 -3.99 -7.00
N VAL A 139 9.43 -3.87 -7.63
CA VAL A 139 9.58 -3.08 -8.86
C VAL A 139 8.77 -3.68 -10.00
N ALA A 140 8.84 -5.00 -10.20
CA ALA A 140 8.08 -5.69 -11.24
C ALA A 140 6.57 -5.52 -11.01
N ALA A 141 6.09 -5.65 -9.78
CA ALA A 141 4.68 -5.49 -9.47
C ALA A 141 4.21 -4.06 -9.76
N VAL A 142 4.98 -3.03 -9.40
CA VAL A 142 4.64 -1.62 -9.67
C VAL A 142 4.65 -1.30 -11.18
N VAL A 143 5.61 -1.85 -11.93
CA VAL A 143 5.73 -1.61 -13.39
C VAL A 143 4.72 -2.43 -14.20
N LEU A 144 4.44 -3.67 -13.77
CA LEU A 144 3.52 -4.57 -14.48
C LEU A 144 2.06 -4.28 -14.15
N LEU A 145 1.75 -3.61 -13.03
CA LEU A 145 0.36 -3.36 -12.63
C LEU A 145 -0.44 -2.58 -13.68
N PRO A 146 0.05 -1.45 -14.24
CA PRO A 146 -0.68 -0.72 -15.29
C PRO A 146 -0.94 -1.59 -16.52
N PHE A 147 0.01 -2.45 -16.89
CA PHE A 147 -0.14 -3.37 -18.01
C PHE A 147 -1.16 -4.48 -17.71
N ALA A 148 -1.16 -5.00 -16.48
CA ALA A 148 -2.14 -5.97 -16.02
C ALA A 148 -3.56 -5.40 -16.02
N PHE A 149 -3.74 -4.16 -15.56
CA PHE A 149 -5.05 -3.48 -15.63
C PHE A 149 -5.48 -3.25 -17.07
N PHE A 150 -4.61 -2.76 -17.93
CA PHE A 150 -4.93 -2.61 -19.36
C PHE A 150 -5.39 -3.93 -20.00
N ILE A 151 -4.68 -5.04 -19.73
CA ILE A 151 -5.09 -6.38 -20.21
C ILE A 151 -6.44 -6.78 -19.62
N GLN A 152 -6.66 -6.54 -18.33
CA GLN A 152 -7.92 -6.84 -17.66
C GLN A 152 -9.09 -6.06 -18.27
N ASP A 153 -8.92 -4.77 -18.53
CA ASP A 153 -9.93 -3.91 -19.14
C ASP A 153 -10.25 -4.38 -20.56
N LEU A 154 -9.22 -4.72 -21.34
CA LEU A 154 -9.38 -5.28 -22.69
C LEU A 154 -10.14 -6.61 -22.66
N ALA A 155 -9.81 -7.50 -21.73
CA ALA A 155 -10.50 -8.77 -21.56
C ALA A 155 -11.95 -8.55 -21.12
N TYR A 156 -12.21 -7.63 -20.20
CA TYR A 156 -13.56 -7.31 -19.73
C TYR A 156 -14.42 -6.75 -20.87
N ALA A 157 -13.87 -5.84 -21.68
CA ALA A 157 -14.54 -5.32 -22.87
C ALA A 157 -14.86 -6.43 -23.88
N ALA A 158 -13.92 -7.33 -24.13
CA ALA A 158 -14.08 -8.41 -25.11
C ALA A 158 -15.10 -9.48 -24.69
N PHE A 159 -15.13 -9.85 -23.40
CA PHE A 159 -15.87 -11.03 -22.94
C PHE A 159 -17.12 -10.72 -22.10
N VAL A 160 -17.20 -9.53 -21.48
CA VAL A 160 -18.27 -9.19 -20.54
C VAL A 160 -19.12 -8.03 -21.07
N ALA A 161 -18.52 -6.94 -21.54
CA ALA A 161 -19.27 -5.75 -21.97
C ALA A 161 -20.05 -5.94 -23.29
N ASN A 162 -19.70 -6.98 -24.06
CA ASN A 162 -20.37 -7.34 -25.33
C ASN A 162 -21.50 -8.38 -25.16
N ARG A 163 -21.97 -8.62 -23.94
CA ARG A 163 -23.17 -9.41 -23.62
C ARG A 163 -24.23 -8.52 -22.99
#